data_AF-A0A9Q5X3N0-F1
#
_entry.id   AF-A0A9Q5X3N0-F1
#
_cell.length_a   1.000
_cell.length_b   1.000
_cell.length_c   1.000
_cell.angle_alpha   90.00
_cell.angle_beta   90.00
_cell.angle_gamma   90.00
#
_symmetry.space_group_name_H-M   'P 1'
#
loop_
_entity.id
_entity.type
_entity.pdbx_description
1 polymer ?
#
loop_
_entity_poly.entity_id
_entity_poly.type
_entity_poly.pdbx_seq_one_letter_code
_entity_poly.pdbx_strand_id
1 'polypeptide(L)'
;MRKLLTGIGITFFMLAGCNNGDFEKEIDAGKTALTNREYKNALSSFERALDEKKDDSGAMGLVEQTKIMIEAVKLKEETKIEESIKSFEKVENMKDGNTTLIKQAKEERTALLAILEQKKKYNEQLTKSEELISKKNYAEAKEILNKLVAETKDNKNLEEYNKKAVGLVTKMNEAAKAQKTNVVTNQKVEAEKTQKTEAEKNQKVVAEKNEKTETEKNQKVETGKNQNAFTFEKAKEYIKNEYKEDYDYTLENTQVENGKKYYQIRVHTTYKIEGAGGPGFTGVFKVFEDGTIVEVH
;
A
#
# COMPACT_ATOMS: atom_id res chain seq x y z
N MET A 1 -10.95 88.33 -53.06
CA MET A 1 -9.68 87.76 -53.54
C MET A 1 -8.80 87.40 -52.35
N ARG A 2 -8.37 86.12 -52.32
CA ARG A 2 -7.22 85.50 -51.62
C ARG A 2 -6.86 85.99 -50.21
N LYS A 3 -7.24 85.20 -49.19
CA LYS A 3 -6.51 85.15 -47.91
C LYS A 3 -5.55 83.95 -47.93
N LEU A 4 -4.30 84.24 -47.63
CA LEU A 4 -3.15 83.36 -47.64
C LEU A 4 -3.19 82.33 -46.50
N LEU A 5 -2.75 81.12 -46.84
CA LEU A 5 -2.41 80.04 -45.92
C LEU A 5 -1.15 80.38 -45.11
N THR A 6 -1.21 80.15 -43.80
CA THR A 6 -0.07 79.81 -42.93
C THR A 6 -0.70 79.06 -41.75
N GLY A 7 -0.64 77.74 -41.61
CA GLY A 7 0.52 76.86 -41.77
C GLY A 7 1.12 76.53 -40.40
N ILE A 8 0.31 76.12 -39.42
CA ILE A 8 0.78 75.46 -38.19
C ILE A 8 0.26 74.03 -38.26
N GLY A 9 1.09 73.16 -38.82
CA GLY A 9 0.88 71.72 -38.75
C GLY A 9 1.01 71.29 -37.30
N ILE A 10 -0.13 71.08 -36.64
CA ILE A 10 -0.19 70.26 -35.44
C ILE A 10 0.10 68.85 -35.93
N THR A 11 1.38 68.47 -35.89
CA THR A 11 1.79 67.07 -35.93
C THR A 11 1.23 66.44 -34.67
N PHE A 12 0.02 65.91 -34.78
CA PHE A 12 -0.54 64.98 -33.81
C PHE A 12 0.38 63.77 -33.86
N PHE A 13 1.36 63.73 -32.96
CA PHE A 13 2.07 62.52 -32.60
C PHE A 13 0.99 61.59 -32.05
N MET A 14 0.39 60.78 -32.91
CA MET A 14 -0.26 59.56 -32.49
C MET A 14 0.86 58.69 -31.93
N LEU A 15 1.15 58.89 -30.64
CA LEU A 15 1.64 57.82 -29.82
C LEU A 15 0.54 56.76 -29.90
N ALA A 16 0.67 55.84 -30.84
CA ALA A 16 0.09 54.52 -30.70
C ALA A 16 0.72 53.96 -29.41
N GLY A 17 0.09 54.26 -28.28
CA GLY A 17 0.41 53.61 -27.03
C GLY A 17 0.23 52.12 -27.29
N CYS A 18 1.27 51.33 -27.06
CA CYS A 18 1.15 49.88 -27.00
C CYS A 18 -0.07 49.57 -26.14
N ASN A 19 -1.06 48.87 -26.70
CA ASN A 19 -2.28 48.48 -26.01
C ASN A 19 -1.94 47.38 -24.97
N ASN A 20 -1.25 47.75 -23.89
CA ASN A 20 -0.86 46.83 -22.81
C ASN A 20 -2.08 46.38 -21.96
N GLY A 21 -3.29 46.80 -22.29
CA GLY A 21 -4.52 46.48 -21.55
C GLY A 21 -4.89 45.00 -21.59
N ASP A 22 -4.62 44.31 -22.70
CA ASP A 22 -5.00 42.89 -22.84
C ASP A 22 -4.06 41.96 -22.06
N PHE A 23 -2.76 42.28 -21.98
CA PHE A 23 -1.80 41.53 -21.16
C PHE A 23 -2.19 41.53 -19.67
N GLU A 24 -2.33 42.71 -19.07
CA GLU A 24 -2.62 42.81 -17.62
C GLU A 24 -3.99 42.21 -17.28
N LYS A 25 -4.97 42.38 -18.17
CA LYS A 25 -6.29 41.76 -18.03
C LYS A 25 -6.22 40.24 -17.98
N GLU A 26 -5.46 39.60 -18.87
CA GLU A 26 -5.31 38.14 -18.87
C GLU A 26 -4.50 37.65 -17.65
N ILE A 27 -3.50 38.41 -17.19
CA ILE A 27 -2.80 38.14 -15.93
C ILE A 27 -3.76 38.18 -14.74
N ASP A 28 -4.61 39.19 -14.64
CA ASP A 28 -5.57 39.33 -13.53
C ASP A 28 -6.69 38.28 -13.61
N ALA A 29 -7.16 37.93 -14.81
CA ALA A 29 -8.06 36.81 -15.02
C ALA A 29 -7.44 35.50 -14.54
N GLY A 30 -6.17 35.26 -14.86
CA GLY A 30 -5.43 34.08 -14.41
C GLY A 30 -5.28 34.03 -12.89
N LYS A 31 -4.91 35.14 -12.23
CA LYS A 31 -4.82 35.22 -10.76
C LYS A 31 -6.18 35.01 -10.08
N THR A 32 -7.26 35.51 -10.69
CA THR A 32 -8.63 35.27 -10.22
C THR A 32 -8.98 33.79 -10.30
N ALA A 33 -8.68 33.14 -11.43
CA ALA A 33 -8.86 31.70 -11.60
C ALA A 33 -8.03 30.87 -10.59
N LEU A 34 -6.78 31.28 -10.28
CA LEU A 34 -5.98 30.66 -9.23
C LEU A 34 -6.65 30.74 -7.85
N THR A 35 -7.25 31.88 -7.51
CA THR A 35 -7.98 32.05 -6.26
C THR A 35 -9.16 31.07 -6.16
N ASN A 36 -9.81 30.78 -7.29
CA ASN A 36 -10.90 29.82 -7.41
C ASN A 36 -10.42 28.36 -7.60
N ARG A 37 -9.10 28.10 -7.55
CA ARG A 37 -8.48 26.79 -7.84
C ARG A 37 -8.79 26.23 -9.23
N GLU A 38 -9.13 27.10 -10.17
CA GLU A 38 -9.41 26.76 -11.56
C GLU A 38 -8.11 26.73 -12.38
N TYR A 39 -7.18 25.82 -12.04
CA TYR A 39 -5.81 25.85 -12.55
C TYR A 39 -5.72 25.80 -14.08
N LYS A 40 -6.61 25.07 -14.76
CA LYS A 40 -6.66 25.02 -16.23
C LYS A 40 -7.08 26.35 -16.85
N ASN A 41 -8.05 27.05 -16.24
CA ASN A 41 -8.49 28.37 -16.68
C ASN A 41 -7.40 29.42 -16.42
N ALA A 42 -6.74 29.32 -15.27
CA ALA A 42 -5.60 30.15 -14.93
C ALA A 42 -4.47 30.00 -15.95
N LEU A 43 -4.08 28.75 -16.25
CA LEU A 43 -3.06 28.44 -17.24
C LEU A 43 -3.41 29.04 -18.61
N SER A 44 -4.64 28.83 -19.07
CA SER A 44 -5.11 29.35 -20.36
C SER A 44 -5.01 30.88 -20.43
N SER A 45 -5.32 31.57 -19.33
CA SER A 45 -5.23 33.04 -19.26
C SER A 45 -3.76 33.52 -19.26
N PHE A 46 -2.89 32.86 -18.49
CA PHE A 46 -1.46 33.19 -18.50
C PHE A 46 -0.78 32.90 -19.85
N GLU A 47 -1.20 31.85 -20.57
CA GLU A 47 -0.73 31.56 -21.92
C GLU A 47 -1.15 32.65 -22.91
N ARG A 48 -2.40 33.16 -22.82
CA ARG A 48 -2.82 34.33 -23.62
C ARG A 48 -2.04 35.61 -23.29
N ALA A 49 -1.71 35.82 -22.01
CA ALA A 49 -0.83 36.93 -21.63
C ALA A 49 0.56 36.78 -22.30
N LEU A 50 1.11 35.57 -22.38
CA LEU A 50 2.37 35.34 -23.10
C LEU A 50 2.24 35.50 -24.62
N ASP A 51 1.08 35.24 -25.21
CA ASP A 51 0.87 35.51 -26.64
C ASP A 51 1.05 37.01 -26.95
N GLU A 52 0.63 37.89 -26.04
CA GLU A 52 0.80 39.34 -26.11
C GLU A 52 2.24 39.79 -25.76
N LYS A 53 2.86 39.19 -24.74
CA LYS A 53 4.24 39.49 -24.32
C LYS A 53 5.04 38.20 -24.09
N LYS A 54 5.59 37.67 -25.18
CA LYS A 54 6.25 36.34 -25.21
C LYS A 54 7.46 36.21 -24.29
N ASP A 55 8.16 37.31 -24.05
CA ASP A 55 9.40 37.33 -23.26
C ASP A 55 9.18 37.84 -21.83
N ASP A 56 7.92 37.97 -21.38
CA ASP A 56 7.62 38.40 -20.01
C ASP A 56 7.95 37.29 -19.01
N SER A 57 9.06 37.45 -18.30
CA SER A 57 9.54 36.48 -17.31
C SER A 57 8.54 36.16 -16.19
N GLY A 58 7.69 37.12 -15.80
CA GLY A 58 6.68 36.92 -14.77
C GLY A 58 5.56 36.01 -15.26
N ALA A 59 5.05 36.27 -16.46
CA ALA A 59 4.05 35.44 -17.12
C ALA A 59 4.59 34.03 -17.43
N MET A 60 5.85 33.90 -17.86
CA MET A 60 6.51 32.60 -18.05
C MET A 60 6.56 31.80 -16.74
N GLY A 61 6.95 32.44 -15.63
CA GLY A 61 6.94 31.83 -14.31
C GLY A 61 5.54 31.39 -13.86
N LEU A 62 4.51 32.20 -14.11
CA LEU A 62 3.12 31.85 -13.80
C LEU A 62 2.64 30.62 -14.59
N VAL A 63 2.94 30.55 -15.89
CA VAL A 63 2.63 29.39 -16.74
C VAL A 63 3.33 28.15 -16.22
N GLU A 64 4.63 28.22 -15.95
CA GLU A 64 5.42 27.09 -15.47
C GLU A 64 4.90 26.59 -14.11
N GLN A 65 4.72 27.49 -13.15
CA GLN A 65 4.24 27.14 -11.82
C GLN A 65 2.84 26.51 -11.86
N THR A 66 1.96 27.04 -12.71
CA THR A 66 0.59 26.53 -12.86
C THR A 66 0.59 25.14 -13.50
N LYS A 67 1.47 24.87 -14.48
CA LYS A 67 1.64 23.52 -15.07
C LYS A 67 2.05 22.49 -14.03
N ILE A 68 3.03 22.83 -13.17
CA ILE A 68 3.47 21.95 -12.09
C ILE A 68 2.33 21.70 -11.10
N MET A 69 1.56 22.73 -10.74
CA MET A 69 0.39 22.58 -9.87
C MET A 69 -0.68 21.65 -10.46
N ILE A 70 -0.98 21.78 -11.76
CA ILE A 70 -1.94 20.90 -12.45
C ILE A 70 -1.46 19.44 -12.39
N GLU A 71 -0.19 19.18 -12.65
CA GLU A 71 0.36 17.83 -12.57
C GLU A 71 0.32 17.28 -11.14
N ALA A 72 0.64 18.11 -10.14
CA ALA A 72 0.56 17.72 -8.73
C ALA A 72 -0.88 17.29 -8.33
N VAL A 73 -1.88 18.05 -8.77
CA VAL A 73 -3.31 17.73 -8.53
C VAL A 73 -3.72 16.47 -9.27
N LYS A 74 -3.29 16.27 -10.51
CA LYS A 74 -3.55 15.05 -11.27
C LYS A 74 -2.95 13.81 -10.58
N LEU A 75 -1.70 13.89 -10.13
CA LEU A 75 -1.06 12.80 -9.38
C LEU A 75 -1.82 12.47 -8.08
N LYS A 76 -2.35 13.49 -7.39
CA LYS A 76 -3.22 13.32 -6.23
C LYS A 76 -4.49 12.54 -6.58
N GLU A 77 -5.17 12.90 -7.66
CA GLU A 77 -6.38 12.21 -8.14
C GLU A 77 -6.11 10.76 -8.56
N GLU A 78 -4.92 10.51 -9.13
CA GLU A 78 -4.40 9.18 -9.47
C GLU A 78 -3.89 8.40 -8.25
N THR A 79 -4.02 8.93 -7.03
CA THR A 79 -3.55 8.32 -5.76
C THR A 79 -2.04 8.07 -5.68
N LYS A 80 -1.25 8.74 -6.54
CA LYS A 80 0.22 8.76 -6.53
C LYS A 80 0.72 9.80 -5.53
N ILE A 81 0.54 9.50 -4.24
CA ILE A 81 0.66 10.46 -3.14
C ILE A 81 2.07 11.03 -3.04
N GLU A 82 3.08 10.18 -3.13
CA GLU A 82 4.49 10.54 -2.99
C GLU A 82 4.97 11.40 -4.16
N GLU A 83 4.58 11.09 -5.40
CA GLU A 83 4.87 11.91 -6.58
C GLU A 83 4.13 13.25 -6.54
N SER A 84 2.88 13.25 -6.04
CA SER A 84 2.09 14.45 -5.86
C SER A 84 2.73 15.40 -4.85
N ILE A 85 3.19 14.88 -3.69
CA ILE A 85 3.94 15.64 -2.68
C ILE A 85 5.17 16.31 -3.30
N LYS A 86 6.00 15.53 -4.02
CA LYS A 86 7.20 16.08 -4.69
C LYS A 86 6.84 17.19 -5.69
N SER A 87 5.71 17.06 -6.38
CA SER A 87 5.26 18.07 -7.35
C SER A 87 4.74 19.33 -6.65
N PHE A 88 3.99 19.21 -5.55
CA PHE A 88 3.61 20.36 -4.72
C PHE A 88 4.85 21.06 -4.12
N GLU A 89 5.85 20.31 -3.66
CA GLU A 89 7.12 20.88 -3.19
C GLU A 89 7.83 21.70 -4.27
N LYS A 90 7.80 21.26 -5.54
CA LYS A 90 8.33 22.05 -6.66
C LYS A 90 7.57 23.36 -6.85
N VAL A 91 6.24 23.36 -6.73
CA VAL A 91 5.42 24.59 -6.79
C VAL A 91 5.83 25.57 -5.70
N GLU A 92 6.03 25.07 -4.47
CA GLU A 92 6.39 25.89 -3.30
C GLU A 92 7.79 26.49 -3.39
N ASN A 93 8.73 25.75 -3.93
CA ASN A 93 10.15 26.13 -3.99
C ASN A 93 10.52 26.88 -5.28
N MET A 94 9.54 27.18 -6.15
CA MET A 94 9.79 27.96 -7.35
C MET A 94 10.19 29.39 -6.97
N LYS A 95 11.35 29.82 -7.46
CA LYS A 95 11.88 31.17 -7.22
C LYS A 95 10.92 32.22 -7.77
N ASP A 96 10.67 33.27 -6.98
CA ASP A 96 9.76 34.36 -7.33
C ASP A 96 8.34 33.87 -7.68
N GLY A 97 7.96 32.70 -7.14
CA GLY A 97 6.68 32.05 -7.41
C GLY A 97 5.47 32.83 -6.87
N ASN A 98 4.32 32.62 -7.51
CA ASN A 98 3.05 33.19 -7.10
C ASN A 98 2.63 32.69 -5.71
N THR A 99 2.34 33.63 -4.81
CA THR A 99 2.04 33.35 -3.41
C THR A 99 0.76 32.53 -3.22
N THR A 100 -0.24 32.68 -4.09
CA THR A 100 -1.47 31.88 -4.05
C THR A 100 -1.18 30.42 -4.36
N LEU A 101 -0.42 30.15 -5.42
CA LEU A 101 -0.01 28.79 -5.79
C LEU A 101 0.85 28.14 -4.69
N ILE A 102 1.82 28.88 -4.14
CA ILE A 102 2.67 28.39 -3.04
C ILE A 102 1.81 28.01 -1.83
N LYS A 103 0.87 28.88 -1.43
CA LYS A 103 -0.01 28.61 -0.29
C LYS A 103 -0.87 27.36 -0.52
N GLN A 104 -1.51 27.27 -1.68
CA GLN A 104 -2.37 26.14 -2.02
C GLN A 104 -1.58 24.82 -2.11
N ALA A 105 -0.38 24.84 -2.67
CA ALA A 105 0.49 23.67 -2.76
C ALA A 105 0.91 23.18 -1.37
N LYS A 106 1.25 24.11 -0.47
CA LYS A 106 1.59 23.80 0.92
C LYS A 106 0.44 23.17 1.69
N GLU A 107 -0.78 23.70 1.52
CA GLU A 107 -1.98 23.14 2.13
C GLU A 107 -2.21 21.68 1.66
N GLU A 108 -2.18 21.46 0.34
CA GLU A 108 -2.37 20.14 -0.26
C GLU A 108 -1.28 19.15 0.16
N ARG A 109 0.00 19.55 0.09
CA ARG A 109 1.13 18.73 0.55
C ARG A 109 0.97 18.33 2.01
N THR A 110 0.57 19.25 2.87
CA THR A 110 0.38 18.98 4.31
C THR A 110 -0.72 17.94 4.52
N ALA A 111 -1.83 18.04 3.78
CA ALA A 111 -2.90 17.05 3.83
C ALA A 111 -2.41 15.66 3.35
N LEU A 112 -1.60 15.62 2.29
CA LEU A 112 -1.02 14.37 1.79
C LEU A 112 -0.02 13.73 2.76
N LEU A 113 0.82 14.52 3.41
CA LEU A 113 1.72 14.03 4.46
C LEU A 113 0.95 13.42 5.63
N ALA A 114 -0.18 14.02 6.03
CA ALA A 114 -1.05 13.45 7.06
C ALA A 114 -1.67 12.12 6.63
N ILE A 115 -1.92 11.91 5.33
CA ILE A 115 -2.38 10.61 4.80
C ILE A 115 -1.25 9.58 4.89
N LEU A 116 0.00 9.92 4.54
CA LEU A 116 1.13 9.01 4.66
C LEU A 116 1.37 8.57 6.11
N GLU A 117 1.25 9.50 7.07
CA GLU A 117 1.39 9.17 8.49
C GLU A 117 0.27 8.24 8.96
N GLN A 118 -0.98 8.47 8.51
CA GLN A 118 -2.08 7.56 8.79
C GLN A 118 -1.85 6.17 8.21
N LYS A 119 -1.39 6.09 6.96
CA LYS A 119 -1.03 4.83 6.30
C LYS A 119 -0.01 4.03 7.11
N LYS A 120 1.03 4.70 7.61
CA LYS A 120 2.04 4.09 8.50
C LYS A 120 1.39 3.54 9.78
N LYS A 121 0.57 4.35 10.47
CA LYS A 121 -0.14 3.93 11.68
C LYS A 121 -1.05 2.72 11.45
N TYR A 122 -1.78 2.68 10.34
CA TYR A 122 -2.63 1.54 10.00
C TYR A 122 -1.82 0.29 9.68
N ASN A 123 -0.65 0.45 9.05
CA ASN A 123 0.24 -0.69 8.82
C ASN A 123 0.71 -1.32 10.15
N GLU A 124 1.12 -0.49 11.10
CA GLU A 124 1.50 -0.95 12.45
C GLU A 124 0.36 -1.67 13.17
N GLN A 125 -0.88 -1.16 13.04
CA GLN A 125 -2.07 -1.80 13.59
C GLN A 125 -2.39 -3.15 12.94
N LEU A 126 -2.23 -3.26 11.62
CA LEU A 126 -2.42 -4.52 10.90
C LEU A 126 -1.42 -5.57 11.38
N THR A 127 -0.13 -5.23 11.44
CA THR A 127 0.92 -6.13 11.95
C THR A 127 0.64 -6.57 13.38
N LYS A 128 0.27 -5.62 14.27
CA LYS A 128 -0.11 -5.96 15.65
C LYS A 128 -1.30 -6.92 15.70
N SER A 129 -2.30 -6.72 14.86
CA SER A 129 -3.47 -7.61 14.78
C SER A 129 -3.11 -9.00 14.29
N GLU A 130 -2.21 -9.14 13.31
CA GLU A 130 -1.71 -10.43 12.83
C GLU A 130 -0.97 -11.20 13.95
N GLU A 131 -0.13 -10.51 14.73
CA GLU A 131 0.51 -11.11 15.89
C GLU A 131 -0.51 -11.59 16.93
N LEU A 132 -1.52 -10.76 17.25
CA LEU A 132 -2.57 -11.10 18.20
C LEU A 132 -3.39 -12.31 17.73
N ILE A 133 -3.73 -12.37 16.44
CA ILE A 133 -4.39 -13.52 15.83
C ILE A 133 -3.53 -14.78 15.97
N SER A 134 -2.22 -14.68 15.70
CA SER A 134 -1.28 -15.80 15.82
C SER A 134 -1.15 -16.31 17.26
N LYS A 135 -1.20 -15.38 18.24
CA LYS A 135 -1.25 -15.67 19.68
C LYS A 135 -2.65 -16.10 20.17
N LYS A 136 -3.62 -16.22 19.26
CA LYS A 136 -5.04 -16.54 19.53
C LYS A 136 -5.75 -15.53 20.43
N ASN A 137 -5.19 -14.34 20.56
CA ASN A 137 -5.81 -13.23 21.27
C ASN A 137 -6.81 -12.50 20.34
N TYR A 138 -7.90 -13.19 20.02
CA TYR A 138 -8.85 -12.71 19.02
C TYR A 138 -9.69 -11.52 19.49
N ALA A 139 -9.88 -11.34 20.80
CA ALA A 139 -10.68 -10.24 21.32
C ALA A 139 -10.01 -8.89 21.03
N GLU A 140 -8.73 -8.74 21.38
CA GLU A 140 -7.95 -7.53 21.11
C GLU A 140 -7.74 -7.31 19.60
N ALA A 141 -7.43 -8.36 18.84
CA ALA A 141 -7.28 -8.25 17.39
C ALA A 141 -8.56 -7.73 16.73
N LYS A 142 -9.72 -8.24 17.16
CA LYS A 142 -11.02 -7.83 16.63
C LYS A 142 -11.33 -6.35 16.88
N GLU A 143 -10.98 -5.84 18.06
CA GLU A 143 -11.19 -4.43 18.40
C GLU A 143 -10.37 -3.52 17.48
N ILE A 144 -9.07 -3.80 17.34
CA ILE A 144 -8.17 -3.02 16.47
C ILE A 144 -8.66 -3.07 15.02
N LEU A 145 -8.95 -4.26 14.50
CA LEU A 145 -9.35 -4.42 13.10
C LEU A 145 -10.70 -3.77 12.79
N ASN A 146 -11.70 -3.90 13.67
CA ASN A 146 -13.00 -3.27 13.46
C ASN A 146 -12.89 -1.74 13.46
N LYS A 147 -12.05 -1.19 14.34
CA LYS A 147 -11.75 0.24 14.34
C LYS A 147 -11.10 0.67 13.03
N LEU A 148 -10.09 -0.08 12.56
CA LEU A 148 -9.43 0.18 11.29
C LEU A 148 -10.43 0.15 10.14
N VAL A 149 -11.30 -0.86 10.06
CA VAL A 149 -12.35 -0.96 9.03
C VAL A 149 -13.28 0.26 9.08
N ALA A 150 -13.71 0.69 10.28
CA ALA A 150 -14.59 1.84 10.43
C ALA A 150 -13.92 3.17 10.02
N GLU A 151 -12.63 3.35 10.33
CA GLU A 151 -11.86 4.56 10.00
C GLU A 151 -11.47 4.64 8.51
N THR A 152 -11.43 3.51 7.81
CA THR A 152 -10.90 3.44 6.42
C THR A 152 -11.95 3.20 5.34
N LYS A 153 -13.16 2.72 5.67
CA LYS A 153 -14.18 2.26 4.70
C LYS A 153 -14.56 3.28 3.62
N ASP A 154 -14.55 4.57 3.95
CA ASP A 154 -15.05 5.64 3.07
C ASP A 154 -13.90 6.45 2.45
N ASN A 155 -12.64 6.05 2.65
CA ASN A 155 -11.47 6.78 2.16
C ASN A 155 -10.75 5.99 1.07
N LYS A 156 -10.84 6.49 -0.18
CA LYS A 156 -10.20 5.87 -1.36
C LYS A 156 -8.69 5.70 -1.20
N ASN A 157 -8.00 6.63 -0.55
CA ASN A 157 -6.55 6.54 -0.32
C ASN A 157 -6.16 5.46 0.70
N LEU A 158 -7.13 4.91 1.44
CA LEU A 158 -6.96 3.92 2.48
C LEU A 158 -7.68 2.59 2.16
N GLU A 159 -8.19 2.44 0.93
CA GLU A 159 -8.97 1.27 0.49
C GLU A 159 -8.20 -0.03 0.68
N GLU A 160 -6.89 -0.03 0.40
CA GLU A 160 -6.03 -1.19 0.61
C GLU A 160 -6.01 -1.65 2.08
N TYR A 161 -5.89 -0.71 3.02
CA TYR A 161 -5.87 -1.00 4.45
C TYR A 161 -7.21 -1.54 4.93
N ASN A 162 -8.31 -0.99 4.40
CA ASN A 162 -9.65 -1.52 4.67
C ASN A 162 -9.78 -2.98 4.24
N LYS A 163 -9.36 -3.29 3.00
CA LYS A 163 -9.39 -4.66 2.45
C LYS A 163 -8.57 -5.62 3.29
N LYS A 164 -7.35 -5.22 3.68
CA LYS A 164 -6.48 -6.04 4.56
C LYS A 164 -7.16 -6.30 5.91
N ALA A 165 -7.72 -5.28 6.55
CA ALA A 165 -8.38 -5.45 7.85
C ALA A 165 -9.63 -6.34 7.76
N VAL A 166 -10.49 -6.14 6.75
CA VAL A 166 -11.66 -7.02 6.51
C VAL A 166 -11.23 -8.47 6.28
N GLY A 167 -10.15 -8.68 5.52
CA GLY A 167 -9.55 -10.00 5.31
C GLY A 167 -9.10 -10.65 6.61
N LEU A 168 -8.38 -9.92 7.46
CA LEU A 168 -7.94 -10.40 8.77
C LEU A 168 -9.11 -10.70 9.71
N VAL A 169 -10.16 -9.87 9.73
CA VAL A 169 -11.38 -10.14 10.51
C VAL A 169 -12.01 -11.47 10.08
N THR A 170 -12.04 -11.75 8.78
CA THR A 170 -12.58 -12.99 8.23
C THR A 170 -11.74 -14.19 8.66
N LYS A 171 -10.42 -14.15 8.42
CA LYS A 171 -9.47 -15.21 8.82
C LYS A 171 -9.55 -15.51 10.33
N MET A 172 -9.57 -14.47 11.16
CA MET A 172 -9.70 -14.58 12.61
C MET A 172 -11.01 -15.29 13.02
N ASN A 173 -12.14 -14.92 12.41
CA ASN A 173 -13.43 -15.53 12.74
C ASN A 173 -13.49 -17.01 12.34
N GLU A 174 -12.85 -17.40 11.24
CA GLU A 174 -12.73 -18.79 10.81
C GLU A 174 -11.86 -19.61 11.78
N ALA A 175 -10.69 -19.08 12.14
CA ALA A 175 -9.79 -19.70 13.10
C ALA A 175 -10.46 -19.90 14.48
N ALA A 176 -11.21 -18.91 14.95
CA ALA A 176 -11.96 -18.99 16.20
C ALA A 176 -13.07 -20.04 16.16
N LYS A 177 -13.74 -20.23 15.01
CA LYS A 177 -14.75 -21.29 14.83
C LYS A 177 -14.13 -22.68 14.85
N ALA A 178 -13.04 -22.89 14.11
CA ALA A 178 -12.33 -24.18 14.07
C ALA A 178 -11.86 -24.63 15.47
N GLN A 179 -11.43 -23.68 16.30
CA GLN A 179 -11.01 -23.96 17.67
C GLN A 179 -12.17 -24.41 18.57
N LYS A 180 -13.37 -23.84 18.41
CA LYS A 180 -14.56 -24.27 19.15
C LYS A 180 -15.01 -25.68 18.77
N THR A 181 -14.90 -26.05 17.50
CA THR A 181 -15.24 -27.41 17.03
C THR A 181 -14.29 -28.47 17.59
N ASN A 182 -13.00 -28.17 17.72
CA ASN A 182 -12.02 -29.11 18.29
C ASN A 182 -12.19 -29.31 19.82
N VAL A 183 -12.64 -28.29 20.56
CA VAL A 183 -12.92 -28.42 22.01
C VAL A 183 -14.16 -29.29 22.27
N VAL A 184 -15.23 -29.12 21.47
CA VAL A 184 -16.46 -29.93 21.60
C VAL A 184 -16.21 -31.40 21.24
N THR A 185 -15.32 -31.67 20.27
CA THR A 185 -14.98 -33.05 19.87
C THR A 185 -14.12 -33.75 20.94
N ASN A 186 -13.16 -33.06 21.56
CA ASN A 186 -12.34 -33.63 22.63
C ASN A 186 -13.11 -33.83 23.95
N GLN A 187 -14.05 -32.95 24.30
CA GLN A 187 -14.90 -33.16 25.48
C GLN A 187 -15.89 -34.34 25.31
N LYS A 188 -16.28 -34.68 24.09
CA LYS A 188 -17.11 -35.86 23.82
C LYS A 188 -16.32 -37.17 23.92
N VAL A 189 -15.04 -37.17 23.53
CA VAL A 189 -14.15 -38.34 23.65
C VAL A 189 -13.69 -38.57 25.10
N GLU A 190 -13.54 -37.50 25.90
CA GLU A 190 -13.15 -37.62 27.30
C GLU A 190 -14.33 -38.05 28.19
N ALA A 191 -15.56 -37.63 27.89
CA ALA A 191 -16.77 -38.11 28.57
C ALA A 191 -17.10 -39.59 28.26
N GLU A 192 -16.74 -40.11 27.08
CA GLU A 192 -16.90 -41.54 26.75
C GLU A 192 -15.81 -42.44 27.36
N LYS A 193 -14.64 -41.90 27.76
CA LYS A 193 -13.61 -42.67 28.49
C LYS A 193 -13.90 -42.80 30.00
N THR A 194 -14.59 -41.86 30.63
CA THR A 194 -14.92 -41.97 32.06
C THR A 194 -16.12 -42.88 32.36
N GLN A 195 -16.98 -43.19 31.39
CA GLN A 195 -18.10 -44.14 31.60
C GLN A 195 -17.76 -45.61 31.27
N LYS A 196 -16.55 -45.91 30.76
CA LYS A 196 -16.12 -47.30 30.49
C LYS A 196 -15.11 -47.86 31.50
N THR A 197 -14.77 -47.11 32.55
CA THR A 197 -13.76 -47.55 33.55
C THR A 197 -14.38 -47.93 34.92
N GLU A 198 -15.70 -47.83 35.10
CA GLU A 198 -16.36 -48.14 36.38
C GLU A 198 -17.19 -49.44 36.37
N ALA A 199 -17.27 -50.15 35.23
CA ALA A 199 -18.05 -51.39 35.12
C ALA A 199 -17.25 -52.71 35.23
N GLU A 200 -15.91 -52.68 35.27
CA GLU A 200 -15.08 -53.92 35.23
C GLU A 200 -14.12 -54.05 36.41
N LYS A 201 -14.57 -53.69 37.62
CA LYS A 201 -13.82 -53.98 38.85
C LYS A 201 -14.61 -54.86 39.81
N ASN A 202 -15.03 -56.03 39.34
CA ASN A 202 -15.39 -57.16 40.19
C ASN A 202 -15.23 -58.50 39.44
N GLN A 203 -14.01 -59.06 39.46
CA GLN A 203 -13.69 -60.43 39.92
C GLN A 203 -12.33 -60.91 39.38
N LYS A 204 -11.43 -61.23 40.33
CA LYS A 204 -10.50 -62.38 40.43
C LYS A 204 -9.80 -62.95 39.17
N VAL A 205 -8.56 -63.45 39.16
CA VAL A 205 -7.35 -63.52 40.03
C VAL A 205 -6.41 -64.51 39.27
N VAL A 206 -5.11 -64.19 39.19
CA VAL A 206 -3.91 -65.08 39.06
C VAL A 206 -3.54 -65.76 37.73
N ALA A 207 -2.32 -65.47 37.24
CA ALA A 207 -1.19 -66.38 36.92
C ALA A 207 -0.23 -65.70 35.90
N GLU A 208 0.86 -65.07 36.32
CA GLU A 208 2.25 -65.59 36.39
C GLU A 208 3.03 -65.71 35.06
N LYS A 209 4.10 -64.88 34.99
CA LYS A 209 5.49 -65.13 34.53
C LYS A 209 5.96 -65.12 33.06
N ASN A 210 7.12 -64.46 32.93
CA ASN A 210 8.30 -64.65 32.05
C ASN A 210 8.27 -64.12 30.61
N GLU A 211 9.10 -63.11 30.29
CA GLU A 211 10.44 -63.15 29.64
C GLU A 211 10.32 -63.04 28.11
N LYS A 212 10.74 -61.94 27.46
CA LYS A 212 12.10 -61.49 27.03
C LYS A 212 12.35 -61.84 25.55
N THR A 213 13.13 -60.96 24.88
CA THR A 213 13.86 -61.11 23.59
C THR A 213 13.04 -61.12 22.28
N GLU A 214 13.17 -60.09 21.45
CA GLU A 214 14.15 -59.91 20.34
C GLU A 214 13.91 -60.85 19.16
N THR A 215 13.55 -60.33 17.98
CA THR A 215 14.41 -60.24 16.77
C THR A 215 13.62 -59.91 15.48
N GLU A 216 14.13 -58.89 14.79
CA GLU A 216 14.46 -58.82 13.35
C GLU A 216 13.43 -58.93 12.20
N LYS A 217 13.71 -58.04 11.21
CA LYS A 217 13.48 -58.12 9.75
C LYS A 217 12.02 -57.93 9.31
N ASN A 218 11.68 -57.10 8.32
CA ASN A 218 12.40 -56.74 7.11
C ASN A 218 11.74 -55.52 6.41
N GLN A 219 12.47 -54.93 5.47
CA GLN A 219 12.05 -53.99 4.43
C GLN A 219 10.62 -54.21 3.90
N LYS A 220 9.88 -53.12 3.63
CA LYS A 220 9.54 -52.65 2.27
C LYS A 220 8.30 -51.73 2.30
N VAL A 221 8.50 -50.51 1.82
CA VAL A 221 7.53 -49.60 1.16
C VAL A 221 6.17 -49.48 1.85
N GLU A 222 5.97 -48.39 2.60
CA GLU A 222 4.65 -47.82 2.83
C GLU A 222 4.58 -46.38 2.33
N THR A 223 3.90 -46.23 1.20
CA THR A 223 3.04 -45.07 0.90
C THR A 223 2.04 -44.87 2.04
N GLY A 224 2.44 -44.11 3.05
CA GLY A 224 1.57 -43.61 4.12
C GLY A 224 1.53 -42.08 4.07
N LYS A 225 0.40 -41.52 3.67
CA LYS A 225 0.11 -40.08 3.63
C LYS A 225 0.24 -39.47 5.03
N ASN A 226 1.42 -38.92 5.36
CA ASN A 226 1.56 -38.01 6.50
C ASN A 226 1.24 -36.59 6.00
N GLN A 227 -0.04 -36.20 6.02
CA GLN A 227 -0.54 -34.97 5.41
C GLN A 227 -0.04 -33.67 6.09
N ASN A 228 0.74 -33.74 7.18
CA ASN A 228 1.21 -32.56 7.92
C ASN A 228 2.73 -32.33 7.96
N ALA A 229 3.54 -33.04 7.18
CA ALA A 229 4.95 -32.69 7.08
C ALA A 229 5.13 -31.31 6.41
N PHE A 230 5.94 -30.43 7.01
CA PHE A 230 6.32 -29.14 6.43
C PHE A 230 7.45 -29.34 5.39
N THR A 231 7.05 -29.30 4.12
CA THR A 231 7.93 -29.54 2.96
C THR A 231 8.22 -28.23 2.23
N PHE A 232 9.29 -28.23 1.43
CA PHE A 232 9.62 -27.10 0.55
C PHE A 232 8.47 -26.77 -0.42
N GLU A 233 7.75 -27.78 -0.92
CA GLU A 233 6.56 -27.56 -1.77
C GLU A 233 5.46 -26.78 -1.04
N LYS A 234 5.15 -27.12 0.21
CA LYS A 234 4.19 -26.36 1.02
C LYS A 234 4.67 -24.93 1.30
N ALA A 235 5.96 -24.74 1.48
CA ALA A 235 6.53 -23.41 1.70
C ALA A 235 6.39 -22.52 0.45
N LYS A 236 6.57 -23.07 -0.76
CA LYS A 236 6.27 -22.37 -2.02
C LYS A 236 4.80 -22.00 -2.14
N GLU A 237 3.90 -22.89 -1.72
CA GLU A 237 2.46 -22.63 -1.73
C GLU A 237 2.08 -21.46 -0.82
N TYR A 238 2.72 -21.31 0.34
CA TYR A 238 2.53 -20.13 1.20
C TYR A 238 2.89 -18.83 0.49
N ILE A 239 4.07 -18.76 -0.15
CA ILE A 239 4.49 -17.56 -0.91
C ILE A 239 3.52 -17.29 -2.06
N LYS A 240 3.16 -18.33 -2.84
CA LYS A 240 2.23 -18.19 -3.95
C LYS A 240 0.85 -17.65 -3.50
N ASN A 241 0.35 -18.14 -2.37
CA ASN A 241 -0.96 -17.73 -1.86
C ASN A 241 -0.95 -16.31 -1.28
N GLU A 242 0.16 -15.87 -0.68
CA GLU A 242 0.31 -14.54 -0.10
C GLU A 242 0.43 -13.46 -1.18
N TYR A 243 1.37 -13.65 -2.12
CA TYR A 243 1.70 -12.63 -3.12
C TYR A 243 0.91 -12.76 -4.42
N LYS A 244 0.26 -13.91 -4.67
CA LYS A 244 -0.55 -14.19 -5.88
C LYS A 244 0.19 -13.98 -7.20
N GLU A 245 1.51 -14.16 -7.18
CA GLU A 245 2.38 -14.07 -8.36
C GLU A 245 3.05 -15.43 -8.64
N ASP A 246 3.45 -15.63 -9.89
CA ASP A 246 4.23 -16.80 -10.31
C ASP A 246 5.73 -16.48 -10.28
N TYR A 247 6.41 -17.04 -9.28
CA TYR A 247 7.86 -16.94 -9.10
C TYR A 247 8.57 -18.24 -9.46
N ASP A 248 9.85 -18.11 -9.80
CA ASP A 248 10.81 -19.20 -9.74
C ASP A 248 11.43 -19.28 -8.34
N TYR A 249 11.39 -20.47 -7.73
CA TYR A 249 11.78 -20.68 -6.33
C TYR A 249 13.09 -21.47 -6.22
N THR A 250 14.04 -20.95 -5.45
CA THR A 250 15.28 -21.65 -5.10
C THR A 250 15.37 -21.80 -3.58
N LEU A 251 15.56 -23.04 -3.10
CA LEU A 251 15.83 -23.29 -1.70
C LEU A 251 17.28 -22.92 -1.38
N GLU A 252 17.49 -21.95 -0.48
CA GLU A 252 18.84 -21.60 -0.03
C GLU A 252 19.24 -22.40 1.21
N ASN A 253 18.36 -22.50 2.20
CA ASN A 253 18.68 -23.19 3.45
C ASN A 253 17.43 -23.68 4.20
N THR A 254 17.64 -24.62 5.13
CA THR A 254 16.64 -25.09 6.09
C THR A 254 17.19 -24.88 7.50
N GLN A 255 16.46 -24.16 8.35
CA GLN A 255 16.93 -23.78 9.68
C GLN A 255 15.80 -23.89 10.71
N VAL A 256 16.16 -23.75 11.99
CA VAL A 256 15.20 -23.68 13.11
C VAL A 256 15.46 -22.38 13.86
N GLU A 257 14.45 -21.55 14.01
CA GLU A 257 14.50 -20.28 14.75
C GLU A 257 13.33 -20.25 15.74
N ASN A 258 13.64 -20.00 17.03
CA ASN A 258 12.66 -20.06 18.12
C ASN A 258 11.85 -21.37 18.19
N GLY A 259 12.50 -22.49 17.90
CA GLY A 259 11.88 -23.83 17.91
C GLY A 259 10.97 -24.12 16.72
N LYS A 260 10.88 -23.22 15.73
CA LYS A 260 10.13 -23.41 14.50
C LYS A 260 11.04 -23.65 13.32
N LYS A 261 10.75 -24.69 12.53
CA LYS A 261 11.46 -24.93 11.27
C LYS A 261 11.06 -23.89 10.22
N TYR A 262 12.04 -23.37 9.48
CA TYR A 262 11.80 -22.53 8.30
C TYR A 262 12.70 -22.90 7.11
N TYR A 263 12.22 -22.59 5.90
CA TYR A 263 12.99 -22.61 4.67
C TYR A 263 13.33 -21.17 4.27
N GLN A 264 14.60 -20.91 3.97
CA GLN A 264 15.01 -19.69 3.31
C GLN A 264 14.92 -19.89 1.80
N ILE A 265 14.06 -19.13 1.13
CA ILE A 265 13.67 -19.31 -0.26
C ILE A 265 13.94 -18.03 -1.02
N ARG A 266 14.76 -18.10 -2.05
CA ARG A 266 14.93 -17.02 -3.01
C ARG A 266 13.87 -17.13 -4.09
N VAL A 267 13.21 -16.02 -4.40
CA VAL A 267 12.26 -15.91 -5.52
C VAL A 267 12.80 -15.02 -6.62
N HIS A 268 12.44 -15.33 -7.85
CA HIS A 268 12.65 -14.46 -9.01
C HIS A 268 11.35 -14.35 -9.79
N THR A 269 11.02 -13.16 -10.28
CA THR A 269 9.87 -13.01 -11.17
C THR A 269 10.15 -13.65 -12.53
N THR A 270 9.12 -14.26 -13.10
CA THR A 270 9.21 -14.96 -14.39
C THR A 270 9.04 -14.02 -15.59
N TYR A 271 8.72 -12.74 -15.37
CA TYR A 271 8.58 -11.72 -16.40
C TYR A 271 9.80 -10.78 -16.45
N LYS A 272 10.19 -10.39 -17.67
CA LYS A 272 11.26 -9.41 -17.91
C LYS A 272 10.75 -8.00 -17.64
N ILE A 273 11.50 -7.20 -16.89
CA ILE A 273 11.24 -5.77 -16.74
C ILE A 273 11.89 -5.06 -17.93
N GLU A 274 11.10 -4.37 -18.74
CA GLU A 274 11.59 -3.61 -19.90
C GLU A 274 12.64 -2.57 -19.45
N GLY A 275 13.87 -2.67 -19.98
CA GLY A 275 14.99 -1.77 -19.64
C GLY A 275 15.97 -2.31 -18.58
N ALA A 276 15.63 -3.37 -17.85
CA ALA A 276 16.58 -4.07 -16.98
C ALA A 276 17.07 -5.35 -17.70
N GLY A 277 18.38 -5.50 -17.87
CA GLY A 277 19.00 -6.62 -18.61
C GLY A 277 18.91 -7.99 -17.93
N GLY A 278 17.82 -8.30 -17.22
CA GLY A 278 17.62 -9.57 -16.49
C GLY A 278 16.16 -9.79 -16.06
N PRO A 279 15.81 -11.00 -15.58
CA PRO A 279 14.51 -11.24 -14.95
C PRO A 279 14.33 -10.30 -13.76
N GLY A 280 13.11 -9.81 -13.57
CA GLY A 280 12.77 -8.81 -12.56
C GLY A 280 12.97 -9.29 -11.11
N PHE A 281 12.55 -8.42 -10.19
CA PHE A 281 12.60 -8.51 -8.72
C PHE A 281 13.09 -9.85 -8.13
N THR A 282 14.20 -9.78 -7.38
CA THR A 282 14.73 -10.89 -6.57
C THR A 282 14.50 -10.58 -5.11
N GLY A 283 13.77 -11.47 -4.41
CA GLY A 283 13.53 -11.38 -2.96
C GLY A 283 13.95 -12.67 -2.26
N VAL A 284 14.31 -12.58 -0.98
CA VAL A 284 14.60 -13.75 -0.14
C VAL A 284 13.58 -13.81 0.98
N PHE A 285 12.94 -14.96 1.19
CA PHE A 285 11.93 -15.16 2.21
C PHE A 285 12.34 -16.24 3.20
N LYS A 286 12.09 -16.01 4.49
CA LYS A 286 11.98 -17.09 5.48
C LYS A 286 10.54 -17.54 5.53
N VAL A 287 10.28 -18.80 5.22
CA VAL A 287 8.95 -19.42 5.30
C VAL A 287 8.93 -20.46 6.40
N PHE A 288 8.14 -20.22 7.43
CA PHE A 288 8.05 -21.07 8.62
C PHE A 288 7.00 -22.17 8.46
N GLU A 289 7.11 -23.21 9.28
CA GLU A 289 6.21 -24.37 9.25
C GLU A 289 4.76 -24.08 9.61
N ASP A 290 4.50 -22.94 10.24
CA ASP A 290 3.17 -22.43 10.55
C ASP A 290 2.57 -21.54 9.44
N GLY A 291 3.31 -21.33 8.34
CA GLY A 291 2.91 -20.49 7.22
C GLY A 291 3.32 -19.03 7.32
N THR A 292 4.04 -18.62 8.37
CA THR A 292 4.60 -17.27 8.47
C THR A 292 5.65 -17.04 7.36
N ILE A 293 5.59 -15.89 6.69
CA ILE A 293 6.56 -15.47 5.68
C ILE A 293 7.20 -14.16 6.12
N VAL A 294 8.53 -14.11 6.10
CA VAL A 294 9.30 -12.90 6.41
C VAL A 294 10.24 -12.60 5.25
N GLU A 295 10.12 -11.43 4.65
CA GLU A 295 11.06 -10.96 3.63
C GLU A 295 12.37 -10.52 4.27
N VAL A 296 13.49 -11.00 3.75
CA VAL A 296 14.85 -10.71 4.18
C VAL A 296 15.53 -9.95 3.05
N HIS A 297 15.91 -8.70 3.33
CA HIS A 297 16.66 -7.84 2.42
C HIS A 297 18.16 -8.12 2.53
#